data_AF-A0A1L5P447-F1
#
_entry.id   AF-A0A1L5P447-F1
#
_cell.length_a   1.000
_cell.length_b   1.000
_cell.length_c   1.000
_cell.angle_alpha   90.00
_cell.angle_beta   90.00
_cell.angle_gamma   90.00
#
_symmetry.space_group_name_H-M   'P 1'
#
loop_
_entity.id
_entity.type
_entity.pdbx_description
1 polymer ?
#
loop_
_entity_poly.entity_id
_entity_poly.type
_entity_poly.pdbx_seq_one_letter_code
_entity_poly.pdbx_strand_id
1 'polypeptide(L)'
;MNWFRSLFCQLALVCTVLTSCMGLTSDEPAAPIYDVRSAVVLGGPNTPPELLSGVGDRINAAINATVRTEVYPRVVLTVRIVSLQKVTGFDKNRNIAKISIDAASVDEGSVVAVSSFEVTSTANDRTMADQILAEDIAARVRSAFKLNTGRG
;
A
#
# COMPACT_ATOMS: atom_id res chain seq x y z
N MET A 1 36.08 41.98 20.01
CA MET A 1 36.33 40.85 19.09
C MET A 1 35.67 39.52 19.49
N ASN A 2 34.91 39.43 20.60
CA ASN A 2 34.44 38.13 21.13
C ASN A 2 32.96 37.83 20.78
N TRP A 3 32.20 38.85 20.38
CA TRP A 3 30.77 38.73 20.08
C TRP A 3 30.49 38.05 18.72
N PHE A 4 31.26 38.42 17.69
CA PHE A 4 31.18 37.78 16.36
C PHE A 4 31.54 36.29 16.37
N ARG A 5 32.49 35.88 17.23
CA ARG A 5 32.85 34.47 17.41
C ARG A 5 31.74 33.64 18.05
N SER A 6 30.99 34.23 18.99
CA SER A 6 29.87 33.56 19.65
C SER A 6 28.70 33.33 18.70
N LEU A 7 28.35 34.34 17.88
CA LEU A 7 27.29 34.22 16.88
C LEU A 7 27.63 33.16 15.82
N PHE A 8 28.88 33.11 15.36
CA PHE A 8 29.32 32.10 14.39
C PHE A 8 29.25 30.68 14.96
N CYS A 9 29.63 30.48 16.22
CA CYS A 9 29.51 29.18 16.88
C CYS A 9 28.04 28.75 17.06
N GLN A 10 27.14 29.68 17.39
CA GLN A 10 25.71 29.38 17.52
C GLN A 10 25.08 29.01 16.18
N LEU A 11 25.43 29.71 15.10
CA LEU A 11 24.93 29.40 13.76
C LEU A 11 25.43 28.03 13.25
N ALA A 12 26.70 27.71 13.52
CA ALA A 12 27.29 26.42 13.14
C ALA A 12 26.62 25.25 13.87
N LEU A 13 26.26 25.42 15.15
CA LEU A 13 25.61 24.39 15.95
C LEU A 13 24.16 24.13 15.51
N VAL A 14 23.45 25.16 15.05
CA VAL A 14 22.10 24.99 14.46
C VAL A 14 22.17 24.23 13.13
N CYS A 15 23.17 24.51 12.29
CA CYS A 15 23.34 23.83 11.00
C CYS A 15 23.70 22.34 11.14
N THR A 16 24.43 21.94 12.19
CA THR A 16 24.76 20.51 12.43
C THR A 16 23.60 19.70 12.99
N VAL A 17 22.66 20.32 13.70
CA VAL A 17 21.42 19.65 14.16
C VAL A 17 20.48 19.39 12.97
N LEU A 18 20.41 20.31 12.01
CA LEU A 18 19.54 20.18 10.83
C LEU A 18 20.01 19.11 9.81
N THR A 19 21.31 18.81 9.74
CA THR A 19 21.83 17.79 8.80
C THR A 19 21.59 16.34 9.26
N SER A 20 21.18 16.13 10.52
CA SER A 20 20.96 14.78 11.07
C SER A 20 19.72 14.07 10.52
N CYS A 21 18.81 14.78 9.84
CA CYS A 21 17.60 14.22 9.26
C CYS A 21 17.77 13.65 7.83
N MET A 22 18.93 13.84 7.18
CA MET A 22 19.13 13.42 5.77
C MET A 22 19.71 12.00 5.60
N GLY A 23 20.03 11.29 6.69
CA GLY A 23 20.88 10.09 6.64
C GLY A 23 20.20 8.72 6.71
N LEU A 24 18.87 8.63 6.80
CA LEU A 24 18.18 7.34 6.91
C LEU A 24 17.50 6.98 5.58
N THR A 25 18.29 6.85 4.51
CA THR A 25 17.84 6.06 3.37
C THR A 25 18.19 4.61 3.69
N SER A 26 17.19 3.85 4.14
CA SER A 26 17.33 2.41 4.27
C SER A 26 17.68 1.84 2.90
N ASP A 27 18.86 1.24 2.77
CA ASP A 27 19.36 0.56 1.57
C ASP A 27 18.63 -0.79 1.39
N GLU A 28 17.31 -0.76 1.55
CA GLU A 28 16.46 -1.93 1.36
C GLU A 28 16.40 -2.18 -0.15
N PRO A 29 16.84 -3.35 -0.63
CA PRO A 29 16.84 -3.64 -2.05
C PRO A 29 15.44 -3.40 -2.60
N ALA A 30 15.36 -2.63 -3.68
CA ALA A 30 14.08 -2.25 -4.28
C ALA A 30 13.23 -3.51 -4.50
N ALA A 31 12.03 -3.52 -3.94
CA ALA A 31 11.14 -4.67 -4.04
C ALA A 31 11.00 -5.11 -5.51
N PRO A 32 11.15 -6.41 -5.81
CA PRO A 32 11.10 -6.93 -7.16
C PRO A 32 9.76 -6.55 -7.83
N ILE A 33 9.85 -6.12 -9.09
CA ILE A 33 8.68 -5.77 -9.89
C ILE A 33 8.14 -7.06 -10.51
N TYR A 34 6.83 -7.25 -10.42
CA TYR A 34 6.16 -8.41 -10.98
C TYR A 34 5.24 -8.03 -12.14
N ASP A 35 5.10 -8.95 -13.07
CA ASP A 35 4.06 -8.93 -14.09
C ASP A 35 2.83 -9.66 -13.54
N VAL A 36 1.95 -8.89 -12.90
CA VAL A 36 0.75 -9.41 -12.25
C VAL A 36 -0.30 -9.73 -13.32
N ARG A 37 -0.82 -10.96 -13.32
CA ARG A 37 -1.78 -11.44 -14.34
C ARG A 37 -3.23 -11.41 -13.89
N SER A 38 -3.47 -11.59 -12.61
CA SER A 38 -4.79 -11.46 -12.00
C SER A 38 -4.67 -11.34 -10.49
N ALA A 39 -5.75 -10.92 -9.85
CA ALA A 39 -5.88 -10.96 -8.40
C ALA A 39 -7.21 -11.57 -7.99
N VAL A 40 -7.18 -12.45 -6.99
CA VAL A 40 -8.37 -12.94 -6.29
C VAL A 40 -8.41 -12.34 -4.89
N VAL A 41 -9.58 -11.92 -4.45
CA VAL A 41 -9.79 -11.34 -3.11
C VAL A 41 -10.57 -12.31 -2.26
N LEU A 42 -10.02 -12.65 -1.09
CA LEU A 42 -10.60 -13.58 -0.13
C LEU A 42 -10.89 -12.84 1.17
N GLY A 43 -12.04 -13.14 1.78
CA GLY A 43 -12.46 -12.58 3.07
C GLY A 43 -12.73 -13.67 4.10
N GLY A 44 -12.77 -13.26 5.37
CA GLY A 44 -13.29 -14.09 6.45
C GLY A 44 -14.83 -14.10 6.47
N PRO A 45 -15.44 -14.83 7.42
CA PRO A 45 -16.90 -15.00 7.50
C PRO A 45 -17.69 -13.69 7.70
N ASN A 46 -17.05 -12.64 8.21
CA ASN A 46 -17.68 -11.35 8.48
C ASN A 46 -17.33 -10.27 7.43
N THR A 47 -16.72 -10.65 6.30
CA THR A 47 -16.36 -9.70 5.26
C THR A 47 -17.53 -9.53 4.27
N PRO A 48 -18.05 -8.30 4.08
CA PRO A 48 -19.14 -8.07 3.13
C PRO A 48 -18.77 -8.49 1.71
N PRO A 49 -19.64 -9.22 0.97
CA PRO A 49 -19.36 -9.61 -0.41
C PRO A 49 -19.08 -8.44 -1.34
N GLU A 50 -19.79 -7.32 -1.16
CA GLU A 50 -19.60 -6.10 -1.95
C GLU A 50 -18.22 -5.46 -1.75
N LEU A 51 -17.64 -5.59 -0.55
CA LEU A 51 -16.28 -5.15 -0.29
C LEU A 51 -15.28 -6.03 -1.06
N LEU A 52 -15.48 -7.36 -1.06
CA LEU A 52 -14.61 -8.30 -1.77
C LEU A 52 -14.65 -8.07 -3.29
N SER A 53 -15.84 -7.97 -3.88
CA SER A 53 -15.98 -7.66 -5.30
C SER A 53 -15.44 -6.28 -5.62
N GLY A 54 -15.77 -5.26 -4.81
CA GLY A 54 -15.30 -3.89 -5.01
C GLY A 54 -13.78 -3.75 -5.01
N VAL A 55 -13.07 -4.49 -4.14
CA VAL A 55 -11.60 -4.55 -4.14
C VAL A 55 -11.10 -5.29 -5.38
N GLY A 56 -11.68 -6.46 -5.67
CA GLY A 56 -11.28 -7.31 -6.79
C GLY A 56 -11.41 -6.62 -8.13
N ASP A 57 -12.53 -5.96 -8.39
CA ASP A 57 -12.81 -5.24 -9.63
C ASP A 57 -11.80 -4.12 -9.88
N ARG A 58 -11.51 -3.33 -8.84
CA ARG A 58 -10.55 -2.21 -8.93
C ARG A 58 -9.12 -2.68 -9.15
N ILE A 59 -8.69 -3.73 -8.45
CA ILE A 59 -7.35 -4.29 -8.63
C ILE A 59 -7.21 -4.90 -10.02
N ASN A 60 -8.17 -5.72 -10.46
CA ASN A 60 -8.11 -6.34 -11.78
C ASN A 60 -8.22 -5.32 -12.91
N ALA A 61 -9.02 -4.26 -12.75
CA ALA A 61 -9.03 -3.14 -13.69
C ALA A 61 -7.65 -2.47 -13.80
N ALA A 62 -6.96 -2.26 -12.69
CA ALA A 62 -5.61 -1.69 -12.68
C ALA A 62 -4.57 -2.63 -13.29
N ILE A 63 -4.67 -3.94 -13.04
CA ILE A 63 -3.83 -4.96 -13.69
C ILE A 63 -4.01 -4.90 -15.20
N ASN A 64 -5.26 -4.92 -15.68
CA ASN A 64 -5.57 -4.89 -17.11
C ASN A 64 -5.10 -3.60 -17.79
N ALA A 65 -5.06 -2.49 -17.05
CA ALA A 65 -4.56 -1.20 -17.54
C ALA A 65 -3.03 -1.07 -17.47
N THR A 66 -2.33 -1.99 -16.79
CA THR A 66 -0.88 -1.92 -16.61
C THR A 66 -0.18 -2.57 -17.79
N VAL A 67 0.68 -1.81 -18.47
CA VAL A 67 1.54 -2.32 -19.55
C VAL A 67 2.97 -2.38 -19.03
N ARG A 68 3.60 -3.56 -19.15
CA ARG A 68 5.02 -3.76 -18.84
C ARG A 68 5.85 -3.62 -20.12
N THR A 69 6.89 -2.80 -20.06
CA THR A 69 7.84 -2.60 -21.18
C THR A 69 8.99 -3.60 -21.17
N GLU A 70 9.20 -4.26 -20.04
CA GLU A 70 10.23 -5.26 -19.81
C GLU A 70 9.59 -6.59 -19.37
N VAL A 71 10.34 -7.68 -19.49
CA VAL A 71 9.91 -9.00 -19.01
C VAL A 71 10.17 -9.09 -17.50
N TYR A 72 9.10 -9.19 -16.73
CA TYR A 72 9.15 -9.42 -15.28
C TYR A 72 8.60 -10.81 -14.93
N PRO A 73 9.00 -11.39 -13.78
CA PRO A 73 8.41 -12.63 -13.29
C PRO A 73 6.89 -12.52 -13.18
N ARG A 74 6.19 -13.51 -13.73
CA ARG A 74 4.73 -13.50 -13.83
C ARG A 74 4.11 -14.07 -12.57
N VAL A 75 3.16 -13.33 -11.99
CA VAL A 75 2.50 -13.76 -10.73
C VAL A 75 0.99 -13.58 -10.76
N VAL A 76 0.29 -14.35 -9.93
CA VAL A 76 -1.11 -14.13 -9.56
C VAL A 76 -1.17 -13.77 -8.09
N LEU A 77 -1.99 -12.77 -7.75
CA LEU A 77 -2.13 -12.30 -6.37
C LEU A 77 -3.32 -12.97 -5.68
N THR A 78 -3.10 -13.46 -4.47
CA THR A 78 -4.17 -13.80 -3.53
C THR A 78 -4.20 -12.75 -2.44
N VAL A 79 -5.20 -11.86 -2.48
CA VAL A 79 -5.39 -10.78 -1.51
C VAL A 79 -6.37 -11.24 -0.43
N ARG A 80 -5.90 -11.43 0.79
CA ARG A 80 -6.71 -11.88 1.92
C ARG A 80 -7.01 -10.73 2.88
N ILE A 81 -8.28 -10.46 3.12
CA ILE A 81 -8.73 -9.62 4.22
C ILE A 81 -8.73 -10.48 5.50
N VAL A 82 -7.64 -10.38 6.26
CA VAL A 82 -7.40 -11.20 7.46
C VAL A 82 -8.30 -10.77 8.60
N SER A 83 -8.49 -9.47 8.78
CA SER A 83 -9.42 -8.94 9.77
C SER A 83 -10.04 -7.64 9.27
N LEU A 84 -11.32 -7.44 9.56
CA LEU A 84 -12.04 -6.21 9.29
C LEU A 84 -12.65 -5.71 10.59
N GLN A 85 -12.26 -4.51 11.01
CA GLN A 85 -12.81 -3.83 12.17
C GLN A 85 -13.57 -2.59 11.70
N LYS A 86 -14.88 -2.58 11.94
CA LYS A 86 -15.74 -1.40 11.70
C LYS A 86 -15.91 -0.68 13.03
N VAL A 87 -15.15 0.39 13.24
CA VAL A 87 -15.28 1.20 14.45
C VAL A 87 -16.46 2.14 14.25
N THR A 88 -17.46 2.03 15.13
CA THR A 88 -18.68 2.84 15.09
C THR A 88 -18.83 3.60 16.39
N GLY A 89 -18.99 4.92 16.35
CA GLY A 89 -19.10 5.77 17.54
C GLY A 89 -19.23 7.26 17.21
N PHE A 90 -19.29 8.10 18.25
CA PHE A 90 -19.65 9.52 18.19
C PHE A 90 -18.75 10.39 17.30
N ASP A 91 -17.54 9.93 16.97
CA ASP A 91 -16.55 10.75 16.27
C ASP A 91 -15.82 10.04 15.11
N LYS A 92 -15.99 8.72 14.90
CA LYS A 92 -15.11 7.98 13.96
C LYS A 92 -15.81 6.80 13.31
N ASN A 93 -16.40 7.03 12.14
CA ASN A 93 -16.81 5.97 11.20
C ASN A 93 -15.56 5.47 10.44
N ARG A 94 -14.68 4.81 11.20
CA ARG A 94 -13.35 4.36 10.76
C ARG A 94 -13.36 2.86 10.55
N ASN A 95 -12.89 2.44 9.39
CA ASN A 95 -12.68 1.03 9.06
C ASN A 95 -11.18 0.72 9.08
N ILE A 96 -10.82 -0.40 9.70
CA ILE A 96 -9.45 -0.91 9.73
C ILE A 96 -9.47 -2.31 9.13
N ALA A 97 -8.70 -2.52 8.07
CA ALA A 97 -8.56 -3.81 7.42
C ALA A 97 -7.08 -4.26 7.48
N LYS A 98 -6.84 -5.48 7.96
CA LYS A 98 -5.54 -6.12 7.85
C LYS A 98 -5.53 -7.01 6.61
N ILE A 99 -4.57 -6.77 5.75
CA ILE A 99 -4.46 -7.42 4.45
C ILE A 99 -3.18 -8.23 4.41
N SER A 100 -3.26 -9.43 3.84
CA SER A 100 -2.13 -10.27 3.48
C SER A 100 -2.23 -10.60 2.00
N ILE A 101 -1.10 -10.58 1.29
CA ILE A 101 -1.04 -10.82 -0.15
C ILE A 101 0.03 -11.86 -0.41
N ASP A 102 -0.39 -12.94 -1.06
CA ASP A 102 0.51 -13.96 -1.60
C ASP A 102 0.65 -13.74 -3.10
N ALA A 103 1.89 -13.62 -3.59
CA ALA A 103 2.19 -13.61 -5.01
C ALA A 103 2.70 -15.01 -5.41
N ALA A 104 1.92 -15.72 -6.22
CA ALA A 104 2.28 -17.05 -6.70
C ALA A 104 2.80 -16.98 -8.13
N SER A 105 3.91 -17.68 -8.41
CA SER A 105 4.47 -17.82 -9.76
C SER A 105 3.45 -18.47 -10.70
N VAL A 106 3.25 -17.88 -11.88
CA VAL A 106 2.42 -18.49 -12.93
C VAL A 106 3.06 -19.78 -13.47
N ASP A 107 4.39 -19.84 -13.47
CA ASP A 107 5.13 -20.94 -14.08
C ASP A 107 5.24 -22.15 -13.14
N GLU A 108 5.41 -21.90 -11.83
CA GLU A 108 5.66 -22.95 -10.83
C GLU A 108 4.49 -23.18 -9.86
N GLY A 109 3.58 -22.21 -9.73
CA GLY A 109 2.51 -22.23 -8.72
C GLY A 109 2.99 -22.00 -7.28
N SER A 110 4.29 -21.87 -7.05
CA SER A 110 4.90 -21.59 -5.76
C SER A 110 4.68 -20.14 -5.33
N VAL A 111 4.50 -19.89 -4.03
CA VAL A 111 4.44 -18.51 -3.48
C VAL A 111 5.85 -17.94 -3.46
N VAL A 112 6.08 -16.88 -4.25
CA VAL A 112 7.40 -16.24 -4.42
C VAL A 112 7.55 -14.97 -3.59
N ALA A 113 6.45 -14.38 -3.14
CA ALA A 113 6.47 -13.24 -2.21
C ALA A 113 5.20 -13.18 -1.35
N VAL A 114 5.38 -12.68 -0.14
CA VAL A 114 4.30 -12.41 0.81
C VAL A 114 4.41 -10.97 1.29
N SER A 115 3.29 -10.26 1.30
CA SER A 115 3.19 -8.91 1.85
C SER A 115 2.03 -8.81 2.83
N SER A 116 2.16 -7.94 3.83
CA SER A 116 1.03 -7.60 4.70
C SER A 116 1.04 -6.12 5.04
N PHE A 117 -0.15 -5.54 5.15
CA PHE A 117 -0.31 -4.15 5.54
C PHE A 117 -1.68 -3.93 6.19
N GLU A 118 -1.77 -2.84 6.95
CA GLU A 118 -3.02 -2.35 7.50
C GLU A 118 -3.51 -1.17 6.64
N VAL A 119 -4.80 -1.18 6.33
CA VAL A 119 -5.49 -0.08 5.64
C VAL A 119 -6.49 0.53 6.60
N THR A 120 -6.44 1.85 6.71
CA THR A 120 -7.36 2.65 7.48
C THR A 120 -8.14 3.57 6.55
N SER A 121 -9.47 3.46 6.58
CA SER A 121 -10.39 4.31 5.84
C SER A 121 -11.30 5.05 6.81
N THR A 122 -11.66 6.29 6.48
CA THR A 122 -12.68 7.07 7.21
C THR A 122 -13.76 7.49 6.23
N ALA A 123 -15.02 7.28 6.58
CA ALA A 123 -16.14 7.61 5.71
C ALA A 123 -17.14 8.51 6.43
N ASN A 124 -17.51 9.64 5.84
CA ASN A 124 -18.53 10.52 6.42
C ASN A 124 -19.94 9.90 6.32
N ASP A 125 -20.18 9.13 5.26
CA ASP A 125 -21.41 8.37 5.05
C ASP A 125 -21.13 6.88 5.25
N ARG A 126 -21.94 6.23 6.11
CA ARG A 126 -21.82 4.80 6.40
C ARG A 126 -22.16 3.93 5.20
N THR A 127 -23.02 4.38 4.30
CA THR A 127 -23.38 3.64 3.09
C THR A 127 -22.20 3.54 2.11
N MET A 128 -21.29 4.52 2.13
CA MET A 128 -20.10 4.57 1.27
C MET A 128 -18.87 3.96 1.92
N ALA A 129 -18.94 3.59 3.21
CA ALA A 129 -17.78 3.19 3.98
C ALA A 129 -17.06 1.95 3.43
N ASP A 130 -17.80 1.00 2.87
CA ASP A 130 -17.22 -0.21 2.26
C ASP A 130 -16.62 0.10 0.88
N GLN A 131 -17.20 1.04 0.11
CA GLN A 131 -16.65 1.45 -1.19
C GLN A 131 -15.36 2.26 -1.05
N ILE A 132 -15.29 3.16 -0.06
CA ILE A 132 -14.09 3.94 0.25
C ILE A 132 -12.99 2.99 0.73
N LEU A 133 -13.31 2.06 1.64
CA LEU A 133 -12.35 1.05 2.07
C LEU A 133 -11.86 0.18 0.91
N ALA A 134 -12.76 -0.20 -0.02
CA ALA A 134 -12.38 -0.95 -1.20
C ALA A 134 -11.37 -0.19 -2.08
N GLU A 135 -11.60 1.10 -2.29
CA GLU A 135 -10.69 1.98 -3.03
C GLU A 135 -9.33 2.11 -2.33
N ASP A 136 -9.32 2.34 -1.01
CA ASP A 136 -8.08 2.48 -0.23
C ASP A 136 -7.24 1.20 -0.25
N ILE A 137 -7.88 0.03 -0.12
CA ILE A 137 -7.21 -1.27 -0.26
C ILE A 137 -6.63 -1.41 -1.68
N ALA A 138 -7.44 -1.16 -2.71
CA ALA A 138 -6.99 -1.28 -4.10
C ALA A 138 -5.87 -0.28 -4.43
N ALA A 139 -5.92 0.94 -3.89
CA ALA A 139 -4.87 1.95 -4.02
C ALA A 139 -3.55 1.48 -3.41
N ARG A 140 -3.62 0.88 -2.20
CA ARG A 140 -2.43 0.34 -1.54
C ARG A 140 -1.82 -0.82 -2.33
N VAL A 141 -2.65 -1.73 -2.86
CA VAL A 141 -2.18 -2.83 -3.74
C VAL A 141 -1.54 -2.28 -5.01
N ARG A 142 -2.19 -1.32 -5.68
CA ARG A 142 -1.63 -0.68 -6.89
C ARG A 142 -0.27 -0.07 -6.62
N SER A 143 -0.12 0.63 -5.51
CA SER A 143 1.16 1.21 -5.08
C SER A 143 2.20 0.12 -4.82
N ALA A 144 1.85 -0.95 -4.09
CA ALA A 144 2.79 -2.00 -3.72
C ALA A 144 3.32 -2.78 -4.93
N PHE A 145 2.46 -3.07 -5.92
CA PHE A 145 2.81 -3.85 -7.11
C PHE A 145 3.14 -3.00 -8.34
N LYS A 146 3.24 -1.67 -8.16
CA LYS A 146 3.48 -0.70 -9.25
C LYS A 146 2.51 -0.93 -10.42
N LEU A 147 1.23 -1.13 -10.10
CA LEU A 147 0.16 -1.24 -11.08
C LEU A 147 -0.22 0.18 -11.46
N ASN A 148 0.21 0.60 -12.63
CA ASN A 148 -0.03 1.94 -13.14
C ASN A 148 -0.41 1.82 -14.61
N THR A 149 -1.30 2.71 -15.04
CA THR A 149 -1.47 2.97 -16.47
C THR A 149 -0.10 3.37 -17.00
N GLY A 150 0.45 2.57 -17.92
CA GLY A 150 1.58 3.04 -18.70
C GLY A 150 1.15 4.36 -19.32
N ARG A 151 1.81 5.47 -18.96
CA ARG A 151 1.66 6.70 -19.75
C ARG A 151 2.18 6.32 -21.13
N GLY A 152 1.25 6.19 -22.09
CA GLY A 152 1.58 6.14 -23.50
C GLY A 152 2.32 7.40 -23.92
#